data_AF-A0AAE8N1K4-F1
#
_entry.id   AF-A0AAE8N1K4-F1
#
_cell.length_a   1.000
_cell.length_b   1.000
_cell.length_c   1.000
_cell.angle_alpha   90.00
_cell.angle_beta   90.00
_cell.angle_gamma   90.00
#
_symmetry.space_group_name_H-M   'P 1'
#
loop_
_entity.id
_entity.type
_entity.pdbx_description
1 polymer ?
#
loop_
_entity_poly.entity_id
_entity_poly.type
_entity_poly.pdbx_seq_one_letter_code
_entity_poly.pdbx_strand_id
1 'polypeptide(L)'
;MDDSGLAKLHAYAKLAHLRRGRQVEEPTIYGALDLETSAYEGGVKEADSIANCMPGDIDQDGLRREFLDRSSEYLSGTRGGRHVIATLMICWPDRVKILVAKNSGFTNADRELLNKTETSLRQMAATPGHPTHMAPIGSQFGLVLLDESSGLWATLLRHQKPRLIECISDLQQTLKKHFSGYLGPKSSDSGEAADAATLTSHIRSLGGLLVNRNPSELEKQSNLVNKAYTIHRHHSREDFDTLSPEGHKLRRDIGLLGRLREEFNALVRAACQLPKFDNLSFVSVEHKSKSKHKVKEWTLTQAFQSLGRRLDDD
;
A
#
# COMPACT_ATOMS: atom_id res chain seq x y z
N MET A 1 26.59 -8.96 -12.58
CA MET A 1 25.61 -7.94 -12.16
C MET A 1 25.75 -6.86 -13.20
N ASP A 2 24.71 -6.59 -13.98
CA ASP A 2 24.84 -5.63 -15.07
C ASP A 2 24.81 -4.23 -14.48
N ASP A 3 25.93 -3.52 -14.59
CA ASP A 3 26.12 -2.16 -14.04
C ASP A 3 25.02 -1.17 -14.49
N SER A 4 24.34 -1.48 -15.60
CA SER A 4 23.22 -0.72 -16.15
C SER A 4 21.97 -0.71 -15.26
N GLY A 5 21.60 -1.84 -14.65
CA GLY A 5 20.40 -1.93 -13.81
C GLY A 5 20.53 -1.16 -12.50
N LEU A 6 21.72 -1.17 -11.91
CA LEU A 6 22.06 -0.40 -10.72
C LEU A 6 22.03 1.11 -11.00
N ALA A 7 22.60 1.52 -12.12
CA ALA A 7 22.61 2.92 -12.54
C ALA A 7 21.20 3.45 -12.84
N LYS A 8 20.33 2.62 -13.43
CA LYS A 8 18.90 2.94 -13.64
C LYS A 8 18.16 3.17 -12.33
N LEU A 9 18.30 2.26 -11.36
CA LEU A 9 17.63 2.40 -10.06
C LEU A 9 18.13 3.63 -9.29
N HIS A 10 19.43 3.90 -9.31
CA HIS A 10 19.99 5.11 -8.72
C HIS A 10 19.41 6.38 -9.34
N ALA A 11 19.23 6.41 -10.67
CA ALA A 11 18.63 7.54 -11.34
C ALA A 11 17.19 7.76 -10.91
N TYR A 12 16.40 6.70 -10.78
CA TYR A 12 15.01 6.78 -10.31
C TYR A 12 14.91 7.29 -8.86
N ALA A 13 15.79 6.82 -7.97
CA ALA A 13 15.86 7.34 -6.60
C ALA A 13 16.21 8.83 -6.56
N LYS A 14 17.16 9.28 -7.39
CA LYS A 14 17.52 10.71 -7.53
C LYS A 14 16.36 11.56 -8.07
N LEU A 15 15.63 11.09 -9.08
CA LEU A 15 14.45 11.77 -9.61
C LEU A 15 13.34 11.91 -8.56
N ALA A 16 13.06 10.84 -7.83
CA ALA A 16 12.07 10.85 -6.77
C ALA A 16 12.47 11.79 -5.60
N HIS A 17 13.77 11.96 -5.35
CA HIS A 17 14.28 12.96 -4.40
C HIS A 17 14.02 14.40 -4.86
N LEU A 18 14.24 14.70 -6.16
CA LEU A 18 14.03 16.04 -6.73
C LEU A 18 12.57 16.50 -6.61
N ARG A 19 11.62 15.57 -6.77
CA ARG A 19 10.17 15.82 -6.63
C ARG A 19 9.75 16.40 -5.27
N ARG A 20 10.56 16.23 -4.21
CA ARG A 20 10.25 16.78 -2.86
C ARG A 20 11.31 17.75 -2.33
N GLY A 21 12.26 18.17 -3.17
CA GLY A 21 13.45 18.90 -2.73
C GLY A 21 13.54 20.37 -3.12
N ARG A 22 12.91 20.82 -4.22
CA ARG A 22 13.07 22.21 -4.74
C ARG A 22 11.91 22.78 -5.58
N GLN A 23 10.73 22.17 -5.62
CA GLN A 23 9.59 22.73 -6.37
C GLN A 23 8.43 23.06 -5.43
N VAL A 24 7.97 24.31 -5.53
CA VAL A 24 6.77 24.87 -4.90
C VAL A 24 5.58 24.36 -5.70
N GLU A 25 4.88 23.37 -5.18
CA GLU A 25 3.48 23.15 -5.54
C GLU A 25 2.80 22.38 -4.41
N GLU A 26 1.54 22.75 -4.16
CA GLU A 26 0.67 22.15 -3.16
C GLU A 26 0.63 20.62 -3.31
N PRO A 27 0.42 19.88 -2.20
CA PRO A 27 0.46 18.42 -2.22
C PRO A 27 -0.43 17.92 -3.35
N THR A 28 0.19 17.38 -4.40
CA THR A 28 -0.54 16.78 -5.52
C THR A 28 -1.45 15.73 -4.90
N ILE A 29 -2.75 16.01 -4.94
CA ILE A 29 -3.82 15.11 -4.54
C ILE A 29 -3.69 13.93 -5.50
N TYR A 30 -2.92 12.92 -5.10
CA TYR A 30 -2.90 11.64 -5.81
C TYR A 30 -4.21 10.95 -5.43
N GLY A 31 -5.26 11.27 -6.18
CA GLY A 31 -6.54 10.59 -6.19
C GLY A 31 -6.41 9.19 -6.79
N ALA A 32 -5.45 8.38 -6.35
CA ALA A 32 -5.44 6.95 -6.69
C ALA A 32 -6.74 6.26 -6.23
N LEU A 33 -7.41 6.83 -5.21
CA LEU A 33 -8.72 6.39 -4.72
C LEU A 33 -9.92 6.92 -5.55
N ASP A 34 -9.69 7.87 -6.47
CA ASP A 34 -10.71 8.41 -7.40
C ASP A 34 -10.45 7.93 -8.85
N LEU A 35 -9.20 7.62 -9.20
CA LEU A 35 -8.81 7.12 -10.53
C LEU A 35 -9.14 5.64 -10.73
N GLU A 36 -9.10 4.81 -9.69
CA GLU A 36 -9.52 3.41 -9.80
C GLU A 36 -11.04 3.26 -9.97
N THR A 37 -11.83 4.29 -9.64
CA THR A 37 -13.29 4.29 -9.86
C THR A 37 -13.66 4.91 -11.22
N SER A 38 -12.88 5.86 -11.74
CA SER A 38 -13.21 6.58 -12.99
C SER A 38 -12.51 6.05 -14.25
N ALA A 39 -11.46 5.22 -14.13
CA ALA A 39 -10.81 4.59 -15.30
C ALA A 39 -11.49 3.28 -15.77
N TYR A 40 -12.65 2.93 -15.21
CA TYR A 40 -13.45 1.75 -15.57
C TYR A 40 -14.84 2.12 -16.15
N GLU A 41 -15.06 3.35 -16.60
CA GLU A 41 -16.19 3.67 -17.49
C GLU A 41 -15.84 3.32 -18.93
N GLY A 42 -15.83 2.01 -19.19
CA GLY A 42 -15.52 1.43 -20.49
C GLY A 42 -16.21 0.09 -20.67
N GLY A 43 -17.54 0.09 -20.67
CA GLY A 43 -18.35 -1.03 -21.14
C GLY A 43 -18.75 -2.05 -20.07
N VAL A 44 -19.92 -1.81 -19.48
CA VAL A 44 -20.75 -2.88 -18.90
C VAL A 44 -21.01 -3.91 -20.01
N LYS A 45 -20.32 -5.04 -19.96
CA LYS A 45 -20.82 -6.30 -20.48
C LYS A 45 -20.78 -7.32 -19.35
N GLU A 46 -21.96 -7.56 -18.80
CA GLU A 46 -22.41 -8.78 -18.14
C GLU A 46 -21.35 -9.50 -17.29
N ALA A 47 -21.34 -9.14 -16.01
CA ALA A 47 -20.67 -9.84 -14.93
C ALA A 47 -21.36 -11.18 -14.57
N ASP A 48 -21.57 -12.06 -15.56
CA ASP A 48 -22.19 -13.38 -15.36
C ASP A 48 -21.46 -14.52 -16.10
N SER A 49 -20.18 -14.36 -16.44
CA SER A 49 -19.40 -15.44 -17.08
C SER A 49 -17.92 -15.53 -16.68
N ILE A 50 -17.61 -15.40 -15.38
CA ILE A 50 -16.27 -15.75 -14.84
C ILE A 50 -16.30 -17.16 -14.22
N ALA A 51 -16.90 -18.11 -14.93
CA ALA A 51 -16.80 -19.53 -14.58
C ALA A 51 -15.73 -20.27 -15.41
N ASN A 52 -15.10 -19.62 -16.40
CA ASN A 52 -14.08 -20.26 -17.25
C ASN A 52 -13.00 -19.26 -17.70
N CYS A 53 -12.19 -18.72 -16.79
CA CYS A 53 -10.92 -18.11 -17.19
C CYS A 53 -9.85 -19.22 -17.25
N MET A 54 -9.45 -19.57 -18.47
CA MET A 54 -8.26 -20.38 -18.74
C MET A 54 -7.05 -19.82 -17.96
N PRO A 55 -6.15 -20.67 -17.44
CA PRO A 55 -5.06 -20.29 -16.53
C PRO A 55 -3.87 -19.58 -17.24
N GLY A 56 -4.17 -18.56 -18.06
CA GLY A 56 -3.19 -17.87 -18.90
C GLY A 56 -3.30 -16.35 -18.97
N ASP A 57 -4.31 -15.71 -18.35
CA ASP A 57 -4.58 -14.27 -18.54
C ASP A 57 -4.49 -13.45 -17.25
N ILE A 58 -3.56 -13.81 -16.35
CA ILE A 58 -3.21 -12.95 -15.23
C ILE A 58 -2.22 -11.91 -15.75
N ASP A 59 -2.56 -10.61 -15.66
CA ASP A 59 -1.65 -9.50 -15.95
C ASP A 59 -0.50 -9.50 -14.92
N GLN A 60 0.52 -10.32 -15.19
CA GLN A 60 1.70 -10.43 -14.34
C GLN A 60 2.45 -9.09 -14.28
N ASP A 61 2.41 -8.28 -15.34
CA ASP A 61 3.11 -6.99 -15.37
C ASP A 61 2.37 -5.94 -14.54
N GLY A 62 1.04 -5.94 -14.54
CA GLY A 62 0.21 -5.19 -13.59
C GLY A 62 0.52 -5.57 -12.15
N LEU A 63 0.54 -6.87 -11.85
CA LEU A 63 0.82 -7.36 -10.50
C LEU A 63 2.24 -7.05 -10.03
N ARG A 64 3.24 -7.12 -10.93
CA ARG A 64 4.63 -6.71 -10.65
C ARG A 64 4.72 -5.22 -10.32
N ARG A 65 4.03 -4.37 -11.09
CA ARG A 65 3.98 -2.92 -10.85
C ARG A 65 3.31 -2.61 -9.52
N GLU A 66 2.13 -3.18 -9.26
CA GLU A 66 1.42 -3.02 -7.99
C GLU A 66 2.30 -3.45 -6.82
N PHE A 67 2.98 -4.61 -6.93
CA PHE A 67 3.93 -5.07 -5.91
C PHE A 67 5.05 -4.06 -5.66
N LEU A 68 5.69 -3.53 -6.70
CA LEU A 68 6.81 -2.58 -6.57
C LEU A 68 6.37 -1.24 -5.99
N ASP A 69 5.23 -0.72 -6.42
CA ASP A 69 4.68 0.54 -5.93
C ASP A 69 4.33 0.42 -4.45
N ARG A 70 3.61 -0.64 -4.07
CA ARG A 70 3.25 -0.90 -2.67
C ARG A 70 4.47 -1.26 -1.83
N SER A 71 5.47 -1.92 -2.41
CA SER A 71 6.75 -2.20 -1.76
C SER A 71 7.50 -0.92 -1.38
N SER A 72 7.58 0.01 -2.33
CA SER A 72 8.25 1.30 -2.12
C SER A 72 7.55 2.11 -1.03
N GLU A 73 6.22 2.06 -0.99
CA GLU A 73 5.43 2.77 0.00
C GLU A 73 5.58 2.18 1.41
N TYR A 74 5.41 0.87 1.58
CA TYR A 74 5.49 0.27 2.91
C TYR A 74 6.92 0.34 3.46
N LEU A 75 7.96 0.28 2.62
CA LEU A 75 9.33 0.36 3.12
C LEU A 75 9.67 1.77 3.63
N SER A 76 9.00 2.82 3.13
CA SER A 76 9.30 4.22 3.48
C SER A 76 9.13 4.48 4.98
N GLY A 77 8.14 3.86 5.63
CA GLY A 77 7.83 3.95 7.07
C GLY A 77 7.44 5.34 7.60
N THR A 78 7.83 6.40 6.89
CA THR A 78 7.68 7.80 7.27
C THR A 78 7.56 8.65 6.01
N ARG A 79 6.88 9.81 6.12
CA ARG A 79 6.77 10.78 5.02
C ARG A 79 8.05 11.60 4.88
N GLY A 80 8.26 12.15 3.68
CA GLY A 80 9.35 13.11 3.41
C GLY A 80 10.39 12.62 2.41
N GLY A 81 11.08 13.57 1.76
CA GLY A 81 12.03 13.29 0.67
C GLY A 81 13.22 12.41 1.07
N ARG A 82 13.60 12.39 2.35
CA ARG A 82 14.68 11.52 2.88
C ARG A 82 14.28 10.06 2.98
N HIS A 83 12.99 9.78 3.14
CA HIS A 83 12.45 8.43 3.32
C HIS A 83 11.99 7.80 2.01
N VAL A 84 12.16 8.51 0.89
CA VAL A 84 11.82 8.01 -0.46
C VAL A 84 12.58 6.72 -0.74
N ILE A 85 11.82 5.73 -1.19
CA ILE A 85 12.32 4.43 -1.61
C ILE A 85 11.95 4.20 -3.07
N ALA A 86 12.91 3.66 -3.82
CA ALA A 86 12.70 3.16 -5.15
C ALA A 86 12.94 1.65 -5.14
N THR A 87 12.08 0.91 -5.83
CA THR A 87 12.23 -0.54 -5.99
C THR A 87 12.33 -0.91 -7.46
N LEU A 88 13.06 -1.98 -7.75
CA LEU A 88 13.18 -2.56 -9.08
C LEU A 88 13.19 -4.08 -8.97
N MET A 89 12.29 -4.73 -9.71
CA MET A 89 12.26 -6.19 -9.82
C MET A 89 13.13 -6.66 -10.99
N ILE A 90 13.96 -7.67 -10.73
CA ILE A 90 14.67 -8.42 -11.76
C ILE A 90 14.26 -9.88 -11.64
N CYS A 91 13.61 -10.39 -12.69
CA CYS A 91 13.16 -11.77 -12.78
C CYS A 91 14.15 -12.58 -13.60
N TRP A 92 14.64 -13.68 -13.03
CA TRP A 92 15.37 -14.74 -13.72
C TRP A 92 14.51 -16.00 -13.80
N PRO A 93 14.87 -16.99 -14.64
CA PRO A 93 14.15 -18.25 -14.72
C PRO A 93 14.06 -19.02 -13.38
N ASP A 94 15.05 -18.85 -12.50
CA ASP A 94 15.20 -19.58 -11.23
C ASP A 94 14.92 -18.74 -9.97
N ARG A 95 14.84 -17.41 -10.08
CA ARG A 95 14.78 -16.50 -8.92
C ARG A 95 14.24 -15.12 -9.25
N VAL A 96 13.80 -14.41 -8.22
CA VAL A 96 13.42 -12.99 -8.30
C VAL A 96 14.30 -12.17 -7.34
N LYS A 97 14.82 -11.03 -7.80
CA LYS A 97 15.47 -10.04 -6.92
C LYS A 97 14.72 -8.72 -6.94
N ILE A 98 14.47 -8.16 -5.77
CA ILE A 98 13.94 -6.83 -5.59
C ILE A 98 15.08 -5.94 -5.11
N LEU A 99 15.57 -5.10 -6.00
CA LEU A 99 16.54 -4.08 -5.64
C LEU A 99 15.79 -2.95 -4.94
N VAL A 100 16.26 -2.54 -3.77
CA VAL A 100 15.66 -1.45 -2.99
C VAL A 100 16.71 -0.38 -2.80
N ALA A 101 16.42 0.84 -3.22
CA ALA A 101 17.23 2.01 -2.93
C ALA A 101 16.46 2.93 -1.98
N LYS A 102 17.11 3.38 -0.91
CA LYS A 102 16.54 4.31 0.07
C LYS A 102 17.40 5.56 0.13
N ASN A 103 16.78 6.72 -0.02
CA ASN A 103 17.52 7.98 -0.15
C ASN A 103 18.34 8.32 1.11
N SER A 104 17.84 8.02 2.31
CA SER A 104 18.60 8.16 3.55
C SER A 104 19.66 7.07 3.78
N GLY A 105 19.81 6.11 2.88
CA GLY A 105 20.54 4.87 3.12
C GLY A 105 19.80 3.90 4.04
N PHE A 106 20.38 2.71 4.23
CA PHE A 106 19.81 1.61 5.00
C PHE A 106 20.40 1.52 6.41
N THR A 107 19.53 1.54 7.41
CA THR A 107 19.86 1.21 8.80
C THR A 107 19.83 -0.31 9.03
N ASN A 108 20.29 -0.77 10.20
CA ASN A 108 20.16 -2.19 10.56
C ASN A 108 18.70 -2.63 10.68
N ALA A 109 17.83 -1.75 11.18
CA ALA A 109 16.40 -2.00 11.25
C ALA A 109 15.79 -2.17 9.85
N ASP A 110 16.22 -1.36 8.87
CA ASP A 110 15.75 -1.52 7.48
C ASP A 110 16.17 -2.86 6.88
N ARG A 111 17.40 -3.32 7.15
CA ARG A 111 17.88 -4.63 6.68
C ARG A 111 17.11 -5.78 7.34
N GLU A 112 16.84 -5.68 8.64
CA GLU A 112 16.03 -6.66 9.36
C GLU A 112 14.60 -6.71 8.82
N LEU A 113 14.00 -5.56 8.51
CA LEU A 113 12.69 -5.46 7.86
C LEU A 113 12.67 -6.16 6.50
N LEU A 114 13.68 -5.90 5.65
CA LEU A 114 13.79 -6.55 4.35
C LEU A 114 13.89 -8.07 4.49
N ASN A 115 14.74 -8.56 5.41
CA ASN A 115 14.90 -9.99 5.65
C ASN A 115 13.62 -10.65 6.17
N LYS A 116 12.89 -9.99 7.08
CA LYS A 116 11.60 -10.49 7.58
C LYS A 116 10.55 -10.53 6.47
N THR A 117 10.47 -9.46 5.67
CA THR A 117 9.54 -9.39 4.54
C THR A 117 9.86 -10.47 3.51
N GLU A 118 11.13 -10.61 3.13
CA GLU A 118 11.62 -11.65 2.23
C GLU A 118 11.20 -13.04 2.70
N THR A 119 11.48 -13.36 3.96
CA THR A 119 11.18 -14.67 4.55
C THR A 119 9.69 -14.95 4.52
N SER A 120 8.86 -13.99 4.93
CA SER A 120 7.42 -14.17 4.93
C SER A 120 6.84 -14.33 3.53
N LEU A 121 7.29 -13.55 2.55
CA LEU A 121 6.81 -13.68 1.17
C LEU A 121 7.23 -15.01 0.53
N ARG A 122 8.46 -15.48 0.78
CA ARG A 122 8.88 -16.83 0.35
C ARG A 122 8.03 -17.92 0.96
N GLN A 123 7.73 -17.84 2.27
CA GLN A 123 6.89 -18.81 2.95
C GLN A 123 5.47 -18.85 2.39
N MET A 124 4.89 -17.68 2.08
CA MET A 124 3.59 -17.58 1.42
C MET A 124 3.61 -18.21 0.03
N ALA A 125 4.66 -17.93 -0.76
CA ALA A 125 4.82 -18.49 -2.11
C ALA A 125 5.06 -20.01 -2.11
N ALA A 126 5.73 -20.54 -1.09
CA ALA A 126 6.09 -21.95 -0.98
C ALA A 126 4.96 -22.83 -0.41
N THR A 127 3.91 -22.25 0.18
CA THR A 127 2.81 -22.99 0.80
C THR A 127 1.78 -23.40 -0.27
N PRO A 128 1.70 -24.69 -0.66
CA PRO A 128 0.74 -25.13 -1.67
C PRO A 128 -0.67 -25.10 -1.08
N GLY A 129 -1.61 -24.42 -1.76
CA GLY A 129 -3.03 -24.47 -1.38
C GLY A 129 -3.59 -23.22 -0.69
N HIS A 130 -2.91 -22.06 -0.74
CA HIS A 130 -3.66 -20.81 -0.58
C HIS A 130 -4.69 -20.72 -1.72
N PRO A 131 -5.99 -20.53 -1.43
CA PRO A 131 -7.01 -20.60 -2.45
C PRO A 131 -6.74 -19.52 -3.50
N THR A 132 -6.32 -19.96 -4.68
CA THR A 132 -6.36 -19.23 -5.95
C THR A 132 -7.80 -18.88 -6.34
N HIS A 133 -8.81 -19.39 -5.60
CA HIS A 133 -10.12 -18.76 -5.51
C HIS A 133 -10.04 -17.50 -4.63
N MET A 134 -9.45 -16.45 -5.20
CA MET A 134 -9.87 -15.09 -4.87
C MET A 134 -11.37 -15.04 -5.15
N ALA A 135 -12.20 -15.16 -4.11
CA ALA A 135 -13.62 -14.87 -4.26
C ALA A 135 -13.75 -13.49 -4.92
N PRO A 136 -14.75 -13.29 -5.80
CA PRO A 136 -14.94 -12.03 -6.48
C PRO A 136 -14.81 -10.89 -5.48
N ILE A 137 -14.01 -9.90 -5.85
CA ILE A 137 -13.82 -8.66 -5.10
C ILE A 137 -15.22 -8.12 -4.77
N GLY A 138 -15.65 -8.28 -3.52
CA GLY A 138 -17.05 -8.04 -3.11
C GLY A 138 -17.63 -9.12 -2.20
N SER A 139 -17.07 -10.34 -2.18
CA SER A 139 -17.40 -11.32 -1.15
C SER A 139 -16.70 -10.96 0.15
N GLN A 140 -17.49 -10.80 1.21
CA GLN A 140 -17.11 -10.35 2.55
C GLN A 140 -16.07 -11.25 3.26
N PHE A 141 -15.57 -12.30 2.60
CA PHE A 141 -14.81 -13.40 3.20
C PHE A 141 -13.53 -13.83 2.44
N GLY A 142 -13.24 -13.34 1.24
CA GLY A 142 -12.16 -13.89 0.41
C GLY A 142 -10.72 -13.47 0.78
N LEU A 143 -10.53 -12.26 1.33
CA LEU A 143 -9.19 -11.69 1.61
C LEU A 143 -8.87 -11.55 3.10
N VAL A 144 -9.82 -11.89 3.96
CA VAL A 144 -9.69 -11.81 5.44
C VAL A 144 -8.95 -13.03 6.00
N LEU A 145 -8.88 -14.14 5.25
CA LEU A 145 -8.31 -15.41 5.72
C LEU A 145 -6.80 -15.58 5.50
N LEU A 146 -6.13 -14.60 4.90
CA LEU A 146 -4.67 -14.51 4.97
C LEU A 146 -4.31 -13.94 6.33
N ASP A 147 -4.09 -14.89 7.23
CA ASP A 147 -3.84 -14.79 8.66
C ASP A 147 -3.29 -13.43 9.10
N GLU A 148 -4.06 -12.73 9.93
CA GLU A 148 -3.58 -11.60 10.74
C GLU A 148 -2.42 -12.02 11.65
N SER A 149 -2.23 -13.33 11.85
CA SER A 149 -1.08 -13.94 12.53
C SER A 149 0.13 -14.19 11.61
N SER A 150 0.07 -13.79 10.33
CA SER A 150 1.27 -13.80 9.49
C SER A 150 2.32 -12.88 10.10
N GLY A 151 3.55 -13.38 10.25
CA GLY A 151 4.68 -12.58 10.72
C GLY A 151 4.88 -11.30 9.89
N LEU A 152 4.42 -11.31 8.63
CA LEU A 152 4.41 -10.16 7.74
C LEU A 152 3.52 -9.04 8.27
N TRP A 153 2.25 -9.30 8.58
CA TRP A 153 1.30 -8.27 9.02
C TRP A 153 1.78 -7.54 10.29
N ALA A 154 2.20 -8.31 11.29
CA ALA A 154 2.77 -7.75 12.51
C ALA A 154 4.06 -6.95 12.25
N THR A 155 4.87 -7.35 11.28
CA THR A 155 6.08 -6.61 10.88
C THR A 155 5.72 -5.29 10.21
N LEU A 156 4.72 -5.29 9.31
CA LEU A 156 4.23 -4.09 8.64
C LEU A 156 3.68 -3.06 9.64
N LEU A 157 2.80 -3.49 10.54
CA LEU A 157 2.21 -2.62 11.57
C LEU A 157 3.29 -1.96 12.45
N ARG A 158 4.30 -2.74 12.88
CA ARG A 158 5.40 -2.21 13.70
C ARG A 158 6.24 -1.19 12.95
N HIS A 159 6.58 -1.46 11.69
CA HIS A 159 7.38 -0.55 10.87
C HIS A 159 6.63 0.75 10.54
N GLN A 160 5.34 0.64 10.24
CA GLN A 160 4.48 1.78 9.86
C GLN A 160 3.90 2.54 11.06
N LYS A 161 4.22 2.13 12.29
CA LYS A 161 3.71 2.75 13.52
C LYS A 161 3.80 4.29 13.54
N PRO A 162 4.93 4.94 13.16
CA PRO A 162 4.99 6.40 13.14
C PRO A 162 3.93 7.03 12.24
N ARG A 163 3.78 6.49 11.01
CA ARG A 163 2.76 6.95 10.04
C ARG A 163 1.34 6.68 10.54
N LEU A 164 1.10 5.53 11.17
CA LEU A 164 -0.21 5.18 11.72
C LEU A 164 -0.61 6.14 12.84
N ILE A 165 0.31 6.52 13.72
CA ILE A 165 0.03 7.49 14.80
C ILE A 165 -0.41 8.84 14.22
N GLU A 166 0.28 9.34 13.18
CA GLU A 166 -0.10 10.56 12.48
C GLU A 166 -1.51 10.44 11.86
N CYS A 167 -1.76 9.39 11.08
CA CYS A 167 -3.07 9.16 10.45
C CYS A 167 -4.20 9.01 11.48
N ILE A 168 -3.95 8.34 12.60
CA ILE A 168 -4.90 8.18 13.70
C ILE A 168 -5.20 9.55 14.34
N SER A 169 -4.18 10.38 14.55
CA SER A 169 -4.35 11.73 15.09
C SER A 169 -5.18 12.61 14.15
N ASP A 170 -4.86 12.61 12.85
CA ASP A 170 -5.60 13.35 11.83
C ASP A 170 -7.07 12.93 11.78
N LEU A 171 -7.34 11.62 11.77
CA LEU A 171 -8.69 11.07 11.77
C LEU A 171 -9.46 11.46 13.04
N GLN A 172 -8.83 11.39 14.22
CA GLN A 172 -9.45 11.81 15.48
C GLN A 172 -9.81 13.29 15.46
N GLN A 173 -8.95 14.15 14.91
CA GLN A 173 -9.22 15.58 14.78
C GLN A 173 -10.38 15.85 13.81
N THR A 174 -10.41 15.18 12.65
CA THR A 174 -11.50 15.29 11.68
C THR A 174 -12.82 14.85 12.29
N LEU A 175 -12.84 13.71 12.99
CA LEU A 175 -14.03 13.24 13.69
C LEU A 175 -14.47 14.20 14.79
N LYS A 176 -13.54 14.71 15.61
CA LYS A 176 -13.88 15.63 16.70
C LYS A 176 -14.44 16.95 16.21
N LYS A 177 -13.91 17.48 15.10
CA LYS A 177 -14.28 18.80 14.57
C LYS A 177 -15.58 18.76 13.77
N HIS A 178 -15.84 17.70 13.02
CA HIS A 178 -16.92 17.67 12.03
C HIS A 178 -17.94 16.54 12.24
N PHE A 179 -17.63 15.57 13.09
CA PHE A 179 -18.43 14.34 13.29
C PHE A 179 -18.46 13.94 14.78
N SER A 180 -18.61 14.90 15.69
CA SER A 180 -18.47 14.67 17.14
C SER A 180 -19.41 13.59 17.68
N GLY A 181 -20.60 13.42 17.09
CA GLY A 181 -21.57 12.35 17.42
C GLY A 181 -21.12 10.93 17.05
N TYR A 182 -19.97 10.76 16.40
CA TYR A 182 -19.40 9.48 16.00
C TYR A 182 -18.22 9.03 16.89
N LEU A 183 -17.78 9.88 17.83
CA LEU A 183 -16.75 9.54 18.82
C LEU A 183 -17.40 9.10 20.14
N GLY A 184 -17.27 7.82 20.49
CA GLY A 184 -17.69 7.30 21.80
C GLY A 184 -18.35 5.92 21.74
N PRO A 185 -18.54 5.26 22.90
CA PRO A 185 -19.30 4.01 22.98
C PRO A 185 -20.77 4.26 22.59
N LYS A 186 -21.40 3.26 21.95
CA LYS A 186 -22.81 3.33 21.54
C LYS A 186 -23.68 3.74 22.74
N SER A 187 -24.45 4.81 22.60
CA SER A 187 -25.60 5.04 23.49
C SER A 187 -26.63 3.96 23.18
N SER A 188 -26.97 3.16 24.20
CA SER A 188 -27.89 2.02 24.12
C SER A 188 -29.35 2.45 23.91
N ASP A 189 -29.65 3.18 22.84
CA ASP A 189 -31.04 3.45 22.47
C ASP A 189 -31.24 3.39 20.95
N SER A 190 -32.25 2.60 20.57
CA SER A 190 -32.83 2.35 19.25
C SER A 190 -32.20 1.28 18.33
N GLY A 191 -32.90 0.14 18.22
CA GLY A 191 -33.23 -0.49 16.92
C GLY A 191 -32.13 -1.23 16.16
N GLU A 192 -31.29 -2.01 16.82
CA GLU A 192 -30.19 -2.76 16.20
C GLU A 192 -30.66 -4.03 15.45
N ALA A 193 -31.09 -3.89 14.19
CA ALA A 193 -31.11 -5.02 13.25
C ALA A 193 -30.94 -4.60 11.78
N ALA A 194 -31.39 -3.40 11.40
CA ALA A 194 -31.33 -2.93 10.01
C ALA A 194 -30.12 -2.02 9.70
N ASP A 195 -29.43 -1.47 10.71
CA ASP A 195 -28.49 -0.36 10.56
C ASP A 195 -27.00 -0.79 10.49
N ALA A 196 -26.71 -2.09 10.57
CA ALA A 196 -25.34 -2.62 10.57
C ALA A 196 -24.59 -2.46 9.22
N ALA A 197 -25.30 -2.12 8.14
CA ALA A 197 -24.72 -1.95 6.81
C ALA A 197 -24.46 -0.47 6.41
N THR A 198 -24.93 0.50 7.20
CA THR A 198 -24.83 1.92 6.83
C THR A 198 -23.43 2.49 7.09
N LEU A 199 -22.99 3.45 6.26
CA LEU A 199 -21.72 4.15 6.44
C LEU A 199 -21.58 4.74 7.85
N THR A 200 -22.67 5.31 8.37
CA THR A 200 -22.78 5.90 9.71
C THR A 200 -22.43 4.90 10.81
N SER A 201 -22.96 3.66 10.75
CA SER A 201 -22.68 2.64 11.77
C SER A 201 -21.22 2.18 11.71
N HIS A 202 -20.65 2.10 10.51
CA HIS A 202 -19.23 1.79 10.34
C HIS A 202 -18.31 2.89 10.88
N ILE A 203 -18.61 4.17 10.60
CA ILE A 203 -17.85 5.31 11.13
C ILE A 203 -17.94 5.34 12.66
N ARG A 204 -19.12 5.11 13.24
CA ARG A 204 -19.30 5.02 14.70
C ARG A 204 -18.49 3.87 15.31
N SER A 205 -18.49 2.71 14.66
CA SER A 205 -17.67 1.57 15.06
C SER A 205 -16.17 1.90 15.02
N LEU A 206 -15.71 2.60 13.98
CA LEU A 206 -14.33 3.09 13.87
C LEU A 206 -14.00 4.10 15.00
N GLY A 207 -14.91 5.03 15.28
CA GLY A 207 -14.80 5.98 16.39
C GLY A 207 -14.67 5.29 17.75
N GLY A 208 -15.45 4.23 17.98
CA GLY A 208 -15.31 3.39 19.17
C GLY A 208 -13.93 2.76 19.31
N LEU A 209 -13.36 2.23 18.22
CA LEU A 209 -12.01 1.65 18.21
C LEU A 209 -10.92 2.69 18.51
N LEU A 210 -11.09 3.94 18.07
CA LEU A 210 -10.13 5.02 18.34
C LEU A 210 -10.05 5.36 19.83
N VAL A 211 -11.20 5.34 20.52
CA VAL A 211 -11.32 5.71 21.95
C VAL A 211 -11.00 4.53 22.88
N ASN A 212 -11.20 3.29 22.42
CA ASN A 212 -10.97 2.09 23.23
C ASN A 212 -9.50 1.99 23.70
N ARG A 213 -9.30 1.73 25.00
CA ARG A 213 -7.99 1.60 25.66
C ARG A 213 -7.60 0.15 25.99
N ASN A 214 -8.49 -0.82 25.73
CA ASN A 214 -8.36 -2.17 26.27
C ASN A 214 -7.57 -3.19 25.40
N PRO A 215 -7.51 -3.11 24.04
CA PRO A 215 -6.71 -4.07 23.28
C PRO A 215 -5.21 -3.76 23.35
N SER A 216 -4.38 -4.76 23.05
CA SER A 216 -2.95 -4.53 22.83
C SER A 216 -2.76 -3.50 21.72
N GLU A 217 -1.71 -2.67 21.80
CA GLU A 217 -1.49 -1.59 20.81
C GLU A 217 -1.45 -2.11 19.37
N LEU A 218 -0.86 -3.30 19.16
CA LEU A 218 -0.77 -3.92 17.84
C LEU A 218 -2.14 -4.39 17.33
N GLU A 219 -2.94 -5.02 18.18
CA GLU A 219 -4.31 -5.46 17.86
C GLU A 219 -5.23 -4.26 17.61
N LYS A 220 -5.08 -3.20 18.40
CA LYS A 220 -5.78 -1.93 18.18
C LYS A 220 -5.49 -1.38 16.78
N GLN A 221 -4.21 -1.31 16.41
CA GLN A 221 -3.79 -0.81 15.10
C GLN A 221 -4.29 -1.72 13.97
N SER A 222 -4.20 -3.04 14.13
CA SER A 222 -4.74 -4.02 13.17
C SER A 222 -6.23 -3.78 12.93
N ASN A 223 -7.02 -3.74 13.99
CA ASN A 223 -8.47 -3.53 13.93
C ASN A 223 -8.84 -2.19 13.29
N LEU A 224 -8.10 -1.12 13.62
CA LEU A 224 -8.31 0.21 13.04
C LEU A 224 -8.03 0.21 11.54
N VAL A 225 -6.89 -0.33 11.12
CA VAL A 225 -6.49 -0.38 9.71
C VAL A 225 -7.46 -1.25 8.90
N ASN A 226 -7.84 -2.42 9.42
CA ASN A 226 -8.79 -3.31 8.75
C ASN A 226 -10.19 -2.68 8.64
N LYS A 227 -10.68 -2.04 9.70
CA LYS A 227 -11.97 -1.35 9.66
C LYS A 227 -11.94 -0.19 8.67
N ALA A 228 -10.88 0.60 8.68
CA ALA A 228 -10.72 1.72 7.75
C ALA A 228 -10.66 1.26 6.29
N TYR A 229 -9.93 0.17 6.02
CA TYR A 229 -9.89 -0.47 4.69
C TYR A 229 -11.28 -0.91 4.22
N THR A 230 -12.03 -1.62 5.08
CA THR A 230 -13.39 -2.07 4.75
C THR A 230 -14.32 -0.90 4.47
N ILE A 231 -14.29 0.15 5.28
CA ILE A 231 -15.10 1.35 5.07
C ILE A 231 -14.76 1.99 3.72
N HIS A 232 -13.47 2.23 3.48
CA HIS A 232 -13.02 2.92 2.28
C HIS A 232 -13.37 2.15 1.00
N ARG A 233 -13.37 0.81 1.05
CA ARG A 233 -13.64 -0.03 -0.13
C ARG A 233 -15.12 -0.21 -0.46
N HIS A 234 -16.00 -0.15 0.54
CA HIS A 234 -17.43 -0.41 0.35
C HIS A 234 -18.28 0.85 0.21
N HIS A 235 -17.71 2.03 0.46
CA HIS A 235 -18.42 3.30 0.42
C HIS A 235 -17.76 4.26 -0.56
N SER A 236 -18.58 4.76 -1.48
CA SER A 236 -18.21 5.68 -2.55
C SER A 236 -17.88 7.07 -1.99
N ARG A 237 -17.34 7.96 -2.82
CA ARG A 237 -17.07 9.34 -2.41
C ARG A 237 -18.37 10.08 -2.10
N GLU A 238 -19.39 9.82 -2.92
CA GLU A 238 -20.73 10.37 -2.82
C GLU A 238 -21.36 10.01 -1.47
N ASP A 239 -21.20 8.76 -1.01
CA ASP A 239 -21.72 8.33 0.29
C ASP A 239 -21.17 9.19 1.43
N PHE A 240 -19.88 9.54 1.38
CA PHE A 240 -19.27 10.42 2.38
C PHE A 240 -19.74 11.87 2.26
N ASP A 241 -19.82 12.38 1.04
CA ASP A 241 -20.26 13.75 0.78
C ASP A 241 -21.73 13.97 1.17
N THR A 242 -22.57 12.91 1.14
CA THR A 242 -23.94 12.98 1.67
C THR A 242 -24.01 13.10 3.19
N LEU A 243 -22.99 12.64 3.93
CA LEU A 243 -22.98 12.73 5.39
C LEU A 243 -22.69 14.15 5.89
N SER A 244 -21.83 14.88 5.19
CA SER A 244 -21.34 16.19 5.63
C SER A 244 -20.58 16.88 4.50
N PRO A 245 -20.54 18.22 4.46
CA PRO A 245 -19.66 18.98 3.55
C PRO A 245 -18.17 18.58 3.64
N GLU A 246 -17.75 18.06 4.80
CA GLU A 246 -16.37 17.59 5.05
C GLU A 246 -16.22 16.06 4.87
N GLY A 247 -17.19 15.43 4.21
CA GLY A 247 -17.23 14.00 3.89
C GLY A 247 -15.98 13.53 3.16
N HIS A 248 -15.63 14.19 2.06
CA HIS A 248 -14.39 13.94 1.32
C HIS A 248 -13.13 13.94 2.21
N LYS A 249 -13.04 14.83 3.19
CA LYS A 249 -11.90 14.90 4.14
C LYS A 249 -11.90 13.66 5.05
N LEU A 250 -13.05 13.28 5.58
CA LEU A 250 -13.18 12.07 6.39
C LEU A 250 -12.82 10.81 5.58
N ARG A 251 -13.34 10.70 4.35
CA ARG A 251 -13.00 9.57 3.45
C ARG A 251 -11.50 9.48 3.23
N ARG A 252 -10.85 10.61 2.96
CA ARG A 252 -9.40 10.68 2.76
C ARG A 252 -8.64 10.20 3.99
N ASP A 253 -9.00 10.68 5.18
CA ASP A 253 -8.29 10.32 6.42
C ASP A 253 -8.48 8.82 6.76
N ILE A 254 -9.68 8.28 6.52
CA ILE A 254 -9.96 6.84 6.61
C ILE A 254 -9.16 6.05 5.56
N GLY A 255 -9.12 6.51 4.31
CA GLY A 255 -8.37 5.88 3.23
C GLY A 255 -6.88 5.82 3.52
N LEU A 256 -6.31 6.89 4.06
CA LEU A 256 -4.90 6.94 4.48
C LEU A 256 -4.58 5.91 5.58
N LEU A 257 -5.52 5.62 6.47
CA LEU A 257 -5.38 4.60 7.50
C LEU A 257 -5.55 3.18 6.91
N GLY A 258 -6.53 2.98 6.04
CA GLY A 258 -6.80 1.68 5.38
C GLY A 258 -5.76 1.26 4.35
N ARG A 259 -4.96 2.21 3.84
CA ARG A 259 -3.94 1.99 2.80
C ARG A 259 -2.89 0.93 3.16
N LEU A 260 -2.55 0.80 4.44
CA LEU A 260 -1.62 -0.24 4.89
C LEU A 260 -2.16 -1.66 4.64
N ARG A 261 -3.49 -1.85 4.72
CA ARG A 261 -4.11 -3.13 4.38
C ARG A 261 -4.04 -3.41 2.88
N GLU A 262 -4.18 -2.38 2.04
CA GLU A 262 -3.98 -2.52 0.59
C GLU A 262 -2.55 -2.92 0.26
N GLU A 263 -1.56 -2.27 0.88
CA GLU A 263 -0.15 -2.61 0.73
C GLU A 263 0.09 -4.09 1.08
N PHE A 264 -0.40 -4.54 2.24
CA PHE A 264 -0.32 -5.94 2.64
C PHE A 264 -0.98 -6.89 1.63
N ASN A 265 -2.21 -6.59 1.20
CA ASN A 265 -2.95 -7.42 0.26
C ASN A 265 -2.22 -7.54 -1.08
N ALA A 266 -1.61 -6.47 -1.57
CA ALA A 266 -0.81 -6.48 -2.80
C ALA A 266 0.44 -7.35 -2.68
N LEU A 267 1.17 -7.25 -1.55
CA LEU A 267 2.34 -8.09 -1.29
C LEU A 267 1.97 -9.58 -1.26
N VAL A 268 0.88 -9.91 -0.58
CA VAL A 268 0.38 -11.27 -0.47
C VAL A 268 -0.08 -11.80 -1.83
N ARG A 269 -0.87 -11.02 -2.57
CA ARG A 269 -1.33 -11.39 -3.91
C ARG A 269 -0.14 -11.68 -4.83
N ALA A 270 0.87 -10.82 -4.81
CA ALA A 270 2.10 -11.00 -5.57
C ALA A 270 2.85 -12.27 -5.17
N ALA A 271 3.03 -12.52 -3.87
CA ALA A 271 3.70 -13.73 -3.40
C ALA A 271 3.01 -15.03 -3.83
N CYS A 272 1.67 -15.04 -3.84
CA CYS A 272 0.91 -16.23 -4.21
C CYS A 272 0.80 -16.45 -5.73
N GLN A 273 0.87 -15.40 -6.54
CA GLN A 273 0.56 -15.48 -7.97
C GLN A 273 1.77 -15.27 -8.89
N LEU A 274 2.81 -14.55 -8.44
CA LEU A 274 3.99 -14.34 -9.27
C LEU A 274 4.91 -15.57 -9.21
N PRO A 275 5.41 -16.03 -10.36
CA PRO A 275 6.30 -17.18 -10.41
C PRO A 275 7.64 -16.86 -9.73
N LYS A 276 8.26 -17.88 -9.13
CA LYS A 276 9.60 -17.82 -8.53
C LYS A 276 9.73 -16.94 -7.28
N PHE A 277 8.61 -16.56 -6.67
CA PHE A 277 8.60 -15.84 -5.39
C PHE A 277 9.00 -16.71 -4.19
N ASP A 278 8.97 -18.03 -4.33
CA ASP A 278 9.60 -19.00 -3.42
C ASP A 278 11.12 -18.80 -3.32
N ASN A 279 11.73 -18.23 -4.37
CA ASN A 279 13.14 -17.82 -4.43
C ASN A 279 13.31 -16.30 -4.64
N LEU A 280 12.50 -15.50 -3.93
CA LEU A 280 12.56 -14.03 -3.91
C LEU A 280 13.69 -13.53 -3.01
N SER A 281 14.48 -12.52 -3.39
CA SER A 281 15.38 -11.83 -2.43
C SER A 281 15.32 -10.31 -2.54
N PHE A 282 15.35 -9.63 -1.40
CA PHE A 282 15.51 -8.18 -1.33
C PHE A 282 16.99 -7.84 -1.26
N VAL A 283 17.42 -6.90 -2.09
CA VAL A 283 18.81 -6.44 -2.15
C VAL A 283 18.83 -4.95 -1.91
N SER A 284 19.34 -4.56 -0.75
CA SER A 284 19.61 -3.16 -0.44
C SER A 284 20.71 -2.62 -1.36
N VAL A 285 20.40 -1.55 -2.07
CA VAL A 285 21.33 -0.84 -2.94
C VAL A 285 21.93 0.31 -2.15
N GLU A 286 23.19 0.12 -1.73
CA GLU A 286 23.93 1.13 -0.98
C GLU A 286 24.62 2.12 -1.92
N HIS A 287 24.49 3.41 -1.60
CA HIS A 287 25.39 4.42 -2.14
C HIS A 287 26.79 4.16 -1.59
N LYS A 288 27.66 3.52 -2.37
CA LYS A 288 29.09 3.50 -2.07
C LYS A 288 29.60 4.94 -2.14
N SER A 289 29.61 5.64 -1.01
CA SER A 289 30.41 6.85 -0.88
C SER A 289 31.87 6.45 -1.11
N LYS A 290 32.41 6.79 -2.29
CA LYS A 290 33.84 6.70 -2.65
C LYS A 290 34.40 5.30 -3.00
N SER A 291 33.72 4.46 -3.78
CA SER A 291 34.44 3.38 -4.49
C SER A 291 34.84 3.85 -5.88
N LYS A 292 36.14 3.74 -6.22
CA LYS A 292 36.77 4.11 -7.51
C LYS A 292 36.26 3.33 -8.74
N HIS A 293 35.14 2.62 -8.63
CA HIS A 293 34.44 2.11 -9.80
C HIS A 293 33.46 3.17 -10.28
N LYS A 294 33.84 3.85 -11.36
CA LYS A 294 32.95 4.68 -12.17
C LYS A 294 31.87 3.78 -12.78
N VAL A 295 30.89 3.37 -11.98
CA VAL A 295 29.61 2.94 -12.52
C VAL A 295 29.09 4.17 -13.26
N LYS A 296 28.91 4.05 -14.58
CA LYS A 296 28.47 5.14 -15.44
C LYS A 296 27.09 5.57 -14.95
N GLU A 297 27.04 6.62 -14.12
CA GLU A 297 25.78 7.16 -13.63
C GLU A 297 24.92 7.56 -14.83
N TRP A 298 23.65 7.17 -14.79
CA TRP A 298 22.71 7.61 -15.81
C TRP A 298 22.52 9.12 -15.71
N THR A 299 22.56 9.78 -16.85
CA THR A 299 22.17 11.18 -16.99
C THR A 299 20.66 11.32 -16.73
N LEU A 300 20.23 12.52 -16.35
CA LEU A 300 18.80 12.87 -16.21
C LEU A 300 18.02 12.52 -17.49
N THR A 301 18.58 12.83 -18.65
CA THR A 301 18.00 12.51 -19.96
C THR A 301 17.80 11.01 -20.16
N GLN A 302 18.79 10.17 -19.80
CA GLN A 302 18.67 8.71 -19.87
C GLN A 302 17.59 8.15 -18.93
N ALA A 303 17.45 8.74 -17.74
CA ALA A 303 16.44 8.36 -16.77
C ALA A 303 15.01 8.72 -17.25
N PHE A 304 14.83 9.90 -17.84
CA PHE A 304 13.54 10.29 -18.42
C PHE A 304 13.20 9.49 -19.68
N GLN A 305 14.18 9.26 -20.57
CA GLN A 305 14.00 8.43 -21.76
C GLN A 305 13.56 7.00 -21.40
N SER A 306 14.13 6.40 -20.35
CA SER A 306 13.70 5.07 -19.91
C SER A 306 12.30 5.03 -19.29
N LEU A 307 11.76 6.18 -18.89
CA LEU A 307 10.39 6.35 -18.42
C LEU A 307 9.43 6.72 -19.58
N GLY A 308 9.92 6.73 -20.83
CA GLY A 308 9.13 7.12 -22.00
C GLY A 308 8.83 8.63 -22.03
N ARG A 309 9.63 9.45 -21.35
CA ARG A 309 9.47 10.91 -21.27
C ARG A 309 10.68 11.61 -21.90
N ARG A 310 10.45 12.77 -22.52
CA ARG A 310 11.53 13.68 -22.91
C ARG A 310 11.75 14.69 -21.79
N LEU A 311 13.01 15.01 -21.53
CA LEU A 311 13.36 16.18 -20.75
C LEU A 311 13.29 17.34 -21.76
N ASP A 312 12.19 18.07 -21.77
CA ASP A 312 12.11 19.32 -22.53
C ASP A 312 12.73 20.41 -21.64
N ASP A 313 13.66 21.19 -22.20
CA ASP A 313 14.33 22.30 -21.52
C ASP A 313 13.41 23.53 -21.55
N ASP A 314 12.41 23.58 -20.65
CA ASP A 314 11.64 24.80 -20.33
C ASP A 314 11.58 25.03 -18.81
#